data_AF-I9WE07-F1
#
_entry.id   AF-I9WE07-F1
#
_cell.length_a   1.000
_cell.length_b   1.000
_cell.length_c   1.000
_cell.angle_alpha   90.00
_cell.angle_beta   90.00
_cell.angle_gamma   90.00
#
_symmetry.space_group_name_H-M   'P 1'
#
loop_
_entity.id
_entity.type
_entity.pdbx_description
1 polymer ?
#
loop_
_entity_poly.entity_id
_entity_poly.type
_entity_poly.pdbx_seq_one_letter_code
_entity_poly.pdbx_strand_id
1 'polypeptide(L)'
;MKVMGSVRKPFVIRLMLELAIIPIGLVSLFALFVGLTFGFNLWRLDMPLVTVGWLAVVLAPVWFYALLKWSENSSGRTVAVALLVALPAICLACQVF
;
A
#
# COMPACT_ATOMS: atom_id res chain seq x y z
N MET A 1 10.95 -37.95 -8.33
CA MET A 1 11.33 -36.95 -7.30
C MET A 1 10.59 -35.65 -7.58
N LYS A 2 9.56 -35.34 -6.78
CA LYS A 2 8.68 -34.18 -6.97
C LYS A 2 9.37 -32.96 -6.36
N VAL A 3 9.66 -31.95 -7.18
CA VAL A 3 10.47 -30.78 -6.85
C VAL A 3 9.82 -30.00 -5.68
N MET A 4 10.34 -30.25 -4.49
CA MET A 4 9.94 -29.65 -3.22
C MET A 4 10.67 -28.30 -3.05
N GLY A 5 10.53 -27.41 -4.04
CA GLY A 5 11.27 -26.13 -4.10
C GLY A 5 10.40 -24.88 -4.24
N SER A 6 9.12 -25.03 -4.60
CA SER A 6 8.27 -23.90 -5.02
C SER A 6 7.41 -23.28 -3.90
N VAL A 7 7.39 -23.86 -2.70
CA VAL A 7 6.47 -23.43 -1.62
C VAL A 7 6.99 -22.21 -0.83
N ARG A 8 8.30 -21.92 -0.88
CA ARG A 8 8.90 -20.82 -0.08
C ARG A 8 8.70 -19.42 -0.67
N LYS A 9 8.57 -19.27 -1.99
CA LYS A 9 8.46 -17.98 -2.67
C LYS A 9 7.20 -17.16 -2.32
N PRO A 10 5.98 -17.74 -2.29
CA PRO A 10 4.78 -16.98 -1.92
C PRO A 10 4.77 -16.53 -0.45
N PHE A 11 5.41 -17.30 0.43
CA PHE A 11 5.51 -16.96 1.85
C PHE A 11 6.38 -15.71 2.09
N VAL A 12 7.56 -15.64 1.46
CA VAL A 12 8.46 -14.48 1.62
C VAL A 12 7.82 -13.21 1.06
N ILE A 13 7.17 -13.28 -0.11
CA ILE A 13 6.49 -12.13 -0.71
C ILE A 13 5.37 -11.62 0.20
N ARG A 14 4.59 -12.53 0.79
CA ARG A 14 3.52 -12.17 1.72
C ARG A 14 4.05 -11.56 3.02
N LEU A 15 5.13 -12.10 3.58
CA LEU A 15 5.78 -11.52 4.75
C LEU A 15 6.30 -10.11 4.48
N MET A 16 6.91 -9.88 3.32
CA MET A 16 7.38 -8.54 2.91
C MET A 16 6.21 -7.56 2.73
N LEU A 17 5.11 -8.03 2.14
CA LEU A 17 3.87 -7.27 2.00
C LEU A 17 3.23 -6.92 3.36
N GLU A 18 3.21 -7.86 4.30
CA GLU A 18 2.75 -7.61 5.67
C GLU A 18 3.64 -6.60 6.38
N LEU A 19 4.97 -6.69 6.22
CA LEU A 19 5.91 -5.74 6.80
C LEU A 19 5.73 -4.32 6.23
N ALA A 20 5.29 -4.20 4.97
CA ALA A 20 5.00 -2.91 4.33
C ALA A 20 3.81 -2.17 4.98
N ILE A 21 2.96 -2.84 5.77
CA ILE A 21 1.87 -2.17 6.48
C ILE A 21 2.38 -1.14 7.50
N ILE A 22 3.57 -1.37 8.07
CA ILE A 22 4.18 -0.50 9.08
C ILE A 22 4.52 0.88 8.48
N PRO A 23 5.34 0.98 7.42
CA PRO A 23 5.61 2.28 6.80
C PRO A 23 4.35 2.92 6.19
N ILE A 24 3.44 2.14 5.62
CA ILE A 24 2.15 2.67 5.12
C ILE A 24 1.33 3.29 6.26
N GLY A 25 1.25 2.62 7.41
CA GLY A 25 0.57 3.11 8.60
C GLY A 25 1.19 4.40 9.14
N LEU A 26 2.52 4.49 9.18
CA LEU A 26 3.24 5.70 9.60
C LEU A 26 2.93 6.89 8.68
N VAL A 27 3.01 6.70 7.37
CA VAL A 27 2.68 7.75 6.38
C VAL A 27 1.22 8.17 6.51
N SER A 28 0.31 7.21 6.69
CA SER A 28 -1.12 7.48 6.87
C SER A 28 -1.42 8.29 8.14
N LEU A 29 -0.78 7.95 9.26
CA LEU A 29 -0.93 8.69 10.52
C LEU A 29 -0.38 10.10 10.40
N PHE A 30 0.78 10.25 9.76
CA PHE A 30 1.36 11.56 9.50
C PHE A 30 0.47 12.41 8.58
N ALA A 31 -0.06 11.83 7.50
CA ALA A 31 -0.99 12.51 6.59
C ALA A 31 -2.29 12.91 7.30
N LEU A 32 -2.82 12.07 8.19
CA LEU A 32 -3.98 12.40 9.00
C LEU A 32 -3.67 13.57 9.95
N PHE A 33 -2.54 13.52 10.66
CA PHE A 33 -2.10 14.58 11.56
C PHE A 33 -1.93 15.91 10.82
N VAL A 34 -1.28 15.91 9.65
CA VAL A 34 -1.10 17.10 8.81
C VAL A 34 -2.44 17.64 8.32
N GLY A 35 -3.34 16.76 7.86
CA GLY A 35 -4.66 17.14 7.37
C GLY A 35 -5.54 17.77 8.45
N LEU A 36 -5.48 17.25 9.68
CA LEU A 36 -6.20 17.79 10.82
C LEU A 36 -5.60 19.09 11.36
N THR A 37 -4.27 19.15 11.50
CA THR A 37 -3.57 20.25 12.17
C THR A 37 -3.53 21.51 11.30
N PHE A 38 -3.27 21.35 10.01
CA PHE A 38 -3.14 22.49 9.09
C PHE A 38 -4.42 22.77 8.31
N GLY A 39 -5.52 22.06 8.62
CA GLY A 39 -6.80 22.16 7.89
C GLY A 39 -6.68 21.83 6.39
N PHE A 40 -5.59 21.21 5.98
CA PHE A 40 -5.31 20.91 4.58
C PHE A 40 -6.27 19.82 4.10
N ASN A 41 -6.95 20.11 2.98
CA ASN A 41 -7.59 19.17 2.06
C ASN A 41 -8.78 18.34 2.57
N LEU A 42 -9.03 18.18 3.87
CA LEU A 42 -10.22 17.46 4.37
C LEU A 42 -11.51 18.28 4.27
N TRP A 43 -11.40 19.61 4.24
CA TRP A 43 -12.54 20.53 4.31
C TRP A 43 -12.70 21.42 3.07
N ARG A 44 -11.81 21.30 2.07
CA ARG A 44 -11.85 22.10 0.84
C ARG A 44 -12.78 21.48 -0.20
N LEU A 45 -14.06 21.79 -0.09
CA LEU A 45 -15.09 21.38 -1.08
C LEU A 45 -14.84 21.96 -2.48
N ASP A 46 -14.04 23.03 -2.59
CA ASP A 46 -13.66 23.64 -3.87
C ASP A 46 -12.70 22.77 -4.70
N MET A 47 -12.03 21.79 -4.07
CA MET A 47 -11.05 20.92 -4.72
C MET A 47 -11.32 19.44 -4.36
N PRO A 48 -12.45 18.88 -4.80
CA PRO A 48 -12.92 17.55 -4.36
C PRO A 48 -11.93 16.43 -4.72
N LEU A 49 -11.23 16.55 -5.85
CA LEU A 49 -10.19 15.60 -6.26
C LEU A 49 -9.03 15.53 -5.25
N VAL A 50 -8.64 16.67 -4.68
CA VAL A 50 -7.55 16.75 -3.69
C VAL A 50 -8.00 16.13 -2.37
N THR A 51 -9.25 16.38 -1.96
CA THR A 51 -9.86 15.75 -0.77
C THR A 51 -9.96 14.23 -0.92
N VAL A 52 -10.38 13.74 -2.09
CA VAL A 52 -10.45 12.30 -2.38
C VAL A 52 -9.05 11.67 -2.38
N GLY A 53 -8.06 12.32 -2.99
CA GLY A 53 -6.67 11.86 -2.95
C GLY A 53 -6.14 11.79 -1.52
N TRP A 54 -6.44 12.79 -0.70
CA TRP A 54 -6.05 12.81 0.71
C TRP A 54 -6.70 11.68 1.52
N LEU A 55 -8.00 11.47 1.34
CA LEU A 55 -8.74 10.37 1.95
C LEU A 55 -8.18 9.01 1.52
N ALA A 56 -7.77 8.86 0.26
CA ALA A 56 -7.14 7.62 -0.22
C ALA A 56 -5.81 7.33 0.48
N VAL A 57 -5.02 8.36 0.80
CA VAL A 57 -3.77 8.23 1.57
C VAL A 57 -4.05 7.89 3.03
N VAL A 58 -5.02 8.57 3.66
CA VAL A 58 -5.42 8.30 5.06
C VAL A 58 -6.05 6.92 5.23
N LEU A 59 -6.76 6.44 4.20
CA LEU A 59 -7.35 5.11 4.18
C LEU A 59 -6.39 4.03 3.66
N ALA A 60 -5.14 4.38 3.35
CA ALA A 60 -4.09 3.47 2.89
C ALA A 60 -3.97 2.16 3.68
N PRO A 61 -3.94 2.19 5.01
CA PRO A 61 -3.82 0.97 5.80
C PRO A 61 -5.02 0.04 5.60
N VAL A 62 -6.21 0.61 5.46
CA VAL A 62 -7.47 -0.14 5.36
C VAL A 62 -7.58 -0.85 4.02
N TRP A 63 -7.39 -0.13 2.91
CA TRP A 63 -7.47 -0.77 1.59
C TRP A 63 -6.29 -1.68 1.31
N PHE A 64 -5.09 -1.38 1.84
CA PHE A 64 -3.95 -2.27 1.76
C PHE A 64 -4.21 -3.59 2.51
N TYR A 65 -4.77 -3.52 3.73
CA TYR A 65 -5.17 -4.72 4.47
C TYR A 65 -6.25 -5.52 3.71
N ALA A 66 -7.23 -4.85 3.10
CA ALA A 66 -8.24 -5.51 2.27
C ALA A 66 -7.61 -6.21 1.06
N LEU A 67 -6.63 -5.59 0.40
CA LEU A 67 -5.86 -6.20 -0.69
C LEU A 67 -5.06 -7.42 -0.22
N LEU A 68 -4.41 -7.34 0.96
CA LEU A 68 -3.71 -8.48 1.55
C LEU A 68 -4.67 -9.65 1.77
N LYS A 69 -5.80 -9.40 2.45
CA LYS A 69 -6.82 -10.42 2.72
C LYS A 69 -7.42 -11.00 1.44
N TRP A 70 -7.62 -10.18 0.41
CA TRP A 70 -8.07 -10.64 -0.90
C TRP A 70 -7.01 -11.52 -1.60
N SER A 71 -5.73 -11.21 -1.40
CA SER A 71 -4.62 -11.93 -2.00
C SER A 71 -4.37 -13.31 -1.39
N GLU A 72 -4.84 -13.57 -0.17
CA GLU A 72 -4.69 -14.85 0.53
C GLU A 72 -5.29 -16.04 -0.25
N ASN A 73 -6.32 -15.78 -1.05
CA ASN A 73 -7.06 -16.81 -1.77
C ASN A 73 -6.39 -17.27 -3.08
N SER A 74 -5.31 -16.61 -3.53
CA SER A 74 -4.62 -17.01 -4.76
C SER A 74 -3.20 -16.44 -4.84
N SER A 75 -2.21 -17.30 -5.08
CA SER A 75 -0.82 -16.88 -5.26
C SER A 75 -0.63 -15.88 -6.41
N GLY A 76 -1.46 -15.96 -7.45
CA GLY A 76 -1.43 -14.98 -8.55
C GLY A 76 -1.87 -13.58 -8.11
N ARG A 77 -2.81 -13.50 -7.15
CA ARG A 77 -3.26 -12.22 -6.57
C ARG A 77 -2.19 -11.62 -5.67
N THR A 78 -1.45 -12.42 -4.91
CA THR A 78 -0.32 -11.94 -4.10
C THR A 78 0.76 -11.31 -4.97
N VAL A 79 1.09 -11.91 -6.11
CA VAL A 79 2.05 -11.33 -7.07
C VAL A 79 1.51 -10.04 -7.69
N ALA A 80 0.22 -9.99 -8.04
CA ALA A 80 -0.40 -8.78 -8.57
C ALA A 80 -0.35 -7.62 -7.57
N VAL A 81 -0.68 -7.87 -6.29
CA VAL A 81 -0.58 -6.86 -5.22
C VAL A 81 0.88 -6.43 -5.02
N ALA A 82 1.83 -7.38 -5.01
CA ALA A 82 3.26 -7.06 -4.89
C ALA A 82 3.74 -6.17 -6.05
N LEU A 83 3.35 -6.46 -7.29
CA LEU A 83 3.69 -5.63 -8.45
C LEU A 83 3.05 -4.25 -8.37
N LEU A 84 1.78 -4.15 -7.99
CA LEU A 84 1.06 -2.87 -7.87
C LEU A 84 1.70 -1.95 -6.82
N VAL A 85 2.29 -2.52 -5.76
CA VAL A 85 2.99 -1.77 -4.70
C VAL A 85 4.43 -1.46 -5.12
N ALA A 86 5.12 -2.41 -5.75
CA ALA A 86 6.53 -2.27 -6.12
C ALA A 86 6.75 -1.35 -7.32
N LEU A 87 5.91 -1.40 -8.35
CA LEU A 87 6.03 -0.56 -9.55
C LEU A 87 6.12 0.94 -9.24
N PRO A 88 5.19 1.55 -8.49
CA PRO A 88 5.28 2.97 -8.16
C PRO A 88 6.50 3.28 -7.29
N ALA A 89 6.88 2.39 -6.36
CA ALA A 89 8.07 2.58 -5.53
C ALA A 89 9.37 2.55 -6.34
N ILE A 90 9.47 1.64 -7.32
CA ILE A 90 10.62 1.52 -8.23
C ILE A 90 10.67 2.73 -9.16
N CYS A 91 9.54 3.16 -9.74
CA CYS A 91 9.49 4.37 -10.57
C CYS A 91 9.94 5.61 -9.80
N LEU A 92 9.50 5.78 -8.55
CA LEU A 92 9.97 6.87 -7.68
C LEU A 92 11.47 6.75 -7.37
N ALA A 93 11.96 5.55 -7.04
CA ALA A 93 13.37 5.34 -6.77
C ALA A 93 14.25 5.66 -8.00
N CYS A 94 13.82 5.26 -9.20
CA CYS A 94 14.53 5.56 -10.45
C CYS A 94 14.49 7.04 -10.86
N GLN A 95 13.61 7.88 -10.29
CA GLN A 95 13.62 9.33 -10.52
C GLN A 95 14.58 10.09 -9.60
N VAL A 96 15.04 9.47 -8.53
CA VAL A 96 15.92 10.08 -7.51
C VAL A 96 17.41 9.82 -7.80
N PHE A 97 17.73 8.91 -8.72
CA PHE A 97 19.08 8.59 -9.21
C PHE A 97 19.27 9.09 -10.65
#